data_AF-A0A2I0H1P9-F1
#
_entry.id   AF-A0A2I0H1P9-F1
#
_cell.length_a   1.000
_cell.length_b   1.000
_cell.length_c   1.000
_cell.angle_alpha   90.00
_cell.angle_beta   90.00
_cell.angle_gamma   90.00
#
_symmetry.space_group_name_H-M   'P 1'
#
loop_
_entity.id
_entity.type
_entity.pdbx_description
1 polymer ?
#
loop_
_entity_poly.entity_id
_entity_poly.type
_entity_poly.pdbx_seq_one_letter_code
_entity_poly.pdbx_strand_id
1 'polypeptide(L)'
;IDQLMQQSKSLVITGHSVGATTAFLTVLWLLCRLKSTFSSPPVLCITFGSPLLGNESLTNAILRERWGGRFCHIVSNYDIMPRLLFAPLLSVTHQLHFLLQFWHLSMASQTSQCPVLALTEQDINGFFGTILSSVEVTARTEEGSGSGMKSFWPFGSYLFCSEEGAICMDNATCVAKMLHLMLLSGSPSRSIEDHLRYGNY
;
A
#
# COMPACT_ATOMS: atom_id res chain seq x y z
N ILE A 1 -6.63 19.26 16.76
CA ILE A 1 -6.05 19.31 15.40
C ILE A 1 -6.11 20.71 14.79
N ASP A 2 -7.17 21.50 15.05
CA ASP A 2 -7.30 22.84 14.47
C ASP A 2 -6.23 23.82 14.98
N GLN A 3 -5.85 23.70 16.26
CA GLN A 3 -4.68 24.40 16.83
C GLN A 3 -3.36 24.00 16.14
N LEU A 4 -3.16 22.71 15.88
CA LEU A 4 -1.99 22.20 15.14
C LEU A 4 -1.94 22.79 13.73
N MET A 5 -3.09 22.90 13.07
CA MET A 5 -3.21 23.44 11.72
C MET A 5 -2.97 24.95 11.63
N GLN A 6 -3.29 25.71 12.68
CA GLN A 6 -2.99 27.15 12.74
C GLN A 6 -1.49 27.42 12.95
N GLN A 7 -0.79 26.51 13.61
CA GLN A 7 0.63 26.67 13.96
C GLN A 7 1.59 26.05 12.93
N SER A 8 1.11 25.12 12.11
CA SER A 8 1.96 24.34 11.19
C SER A 8 1.96 24.91 9.77
N LYS A 9 3.14 24.97 9.14
CA LYS A 9 3.27 25.36 7.72
C LYS A 9 2.84 24.26 6.75
N SER A 10 2.91 23.01 7.18
CA SER A 10 2.47 21.82 6.44
C SER A 10 2.22 20.69 7.43
N LEU A 11 1.36 19.74 7.07
CA LEU A 11 1.09 18.55 7.85
C LEU A 11 1.44 17.31 7.01
N VAL A 12 2.36 16.49 7.49
CA VAL A 12 2.66 15.19 6.90
C VAL A 12 2.10 14.12 7.83
N ILE A 13 1.25 13.25 7.29
CA ILE A 13 0.76 12.07 7.98
C ILE A 13 1.37 10.87 7.29
N THR A 14 1.88 9.94 8.08
CA THR A 14 2.55 8.75 7.57
C THR A 14 2.14 7.52 8.35
N GLY A 15 2.42 6.37 7.77
CA GLY A 15 2.29 5.09 8.42
C GLY A 15 2.92 4.01 7.57
N HIS A 16 3.15 2.86 8.19
CA HIS A 16 3.59 1.64 7.53
C HIS A 16 2.48 0.59 7.60
N SER A 17 2.38 -0.27 6.58
CA SER A 17 1.42 -1.37 6.55
C SER A 17 -0.02 -0.89 6.76
N VAL A 18 -0.79 -1.53 7.65
CA VAL A 18 -2.15 -1.12 8.03
C VAL A 18 -2.19 0.27 8.69
N GLY A 19 -1.13 0.69 9.38
CA GLY A 19 -1.04 2.06 9.92
C GLY A 19 -0.98 3.11 8.80
N ALA A 20 -0.43 2.75 7.65
CA ALA A 20 -0.42 3.59 6.45
C ALA A 20 -1.83 3.79 5.87
N THR A 21 -2.65 2.75 5.92
CA THR A 21 -4.08 2.84 5.60
C THR A 21 -4.80 3.83 6.50
N THR A 22 -4.53 3.81 7.80
CA THR A 22 -5.07 4.79 8.75
C THR A 22 -4.60 6.21 8.44
N ALA A 23 -3.31 6.39 8.10
CA ALA A 23 -2.76 7.68 7.69
C ALA A 23 -3.48 8.23 6.45
N PHE A 24 -3.68 7.40 5.43
CA PHE A 24 -4.41 7.74 4.22
C PHE A 24 -5.84 8.21 4.52
N LEU A 25 -6.61 7.40 5.27
CA LEU A 25 -8.00 7.74 5.61
C LEU A 25 -8.08 9.02 6.45
N THR A 26 -7.10 9.25 7.33
CA THR A 26 -7.00 10.47 8.12
C THR A 26 -6.77 11.70 7.24
N VAL A 27 -5.89 11.60 6.24
CA VAL A 27 -5.65 12.68 5.27
C VAL A 27 -6.89 12.93 4.41
N LEU A 28 -7.59 11.89 3.94
CA LEU A 28 -8.87 12.08 3.23
C LEU A 28 -9.90 12.81 4.08
N TRP A 29 -10.08 12.40 5.34
CA TRP A 29 -10.99 13.06 6.27
C TRP A 29 -10.61 14.53 6.49
N LEU A 30 -9.31 14.83 6.66
CA LEU A 30 -8.82 16.19 6.75
C LEU A 30 -9.12 16.99 5.48
N LEU A 31 -8.79 16.47 4.29
CA LEU A 31 -9.03 17.15 3.03
C LEU A 31 -10.52 17.49 2.83
N CYS A 32 -11.42 16.56 3.16
CA CYS A 32 -12.87 16.81 3.15
C CYS A 32 -13.26 17.96 4.09
N ARG A 33 -12.72 17.96 5.31
CA ARG A 33 -13.02 18.98 6.34
C ARG A 33 -12.49 20.36 5.97
N LEU A 34 -11.37 20.41 5.25
CA LEU A 34 -10.67 21.65 4.91
C LEU A 34 -11.16 22.29 3.61
N LYS A 35 -12.00 21.61 2.81
CA LYS A 35 -12.57 22.15 1.57
C LYS A 35 -13.20 23.54 1.75
N SER A 36 -13.77 23.82 2.92
CA SER A 36 -14.45 25.09 3.21
C SER A 36 -13.55 26.17 3.82
N THR A 37 -12.24 25.92 3.98
CA THR A 37 -11.31 26.82 4.69
C THR A 37 -10.26 27.37 3.73
N PHE A 38 -10.22 28.69 3.58
CA PHE A 38 -9.36 29.38 2.59
C PHE A 38 -7.86 29.42 2.96
N SER A 39 -7.49 29.13 4.22
CA SER A 39 -6.12 29.33 4.73
C SER A 39 -5.51 28.09 5.38
N SER A 40 -5.90 26.89 4.95
CA SER A 40 -5.40 25.64 5.55
C SER A 40 -4.01 25.25 5.02
N PRO A 41 -3.10 24.78 5.89
CA PRO A 41 -1.79 24.32 5.46
C PRO A 41 -1.91 23.10 4.53
N PRO A 42 -0.94 22.90 3.62
CA PRO A 42 -0.88 21.72 2.79
C PRO A 42 -0.72 20.45 3.63
N VAL A 43 -1.63 19.49 3.42
CA VAL A 43 -1.56 18.14 3.97
C VAL A 43 -0.97 17.17 2.94
N LEU A 44 -0.04 16.32 3.36
CA LEU A 44 0.60 15.27 2.56
C LEU A 44 0.49 13.93 3.30
N CYS A 45 0.27 12.85 2.55
CA CYS A 45 0.30 11.48 3.03
C CYS A 45 1.50 10.75 2.41
N ILE A 46 2.38 10.20 3.25
CA ILE A 46 3.48 9.34 2.80
C ILE A 46 3.28 7.97 3.45
N THR A 47 3.07 6.93 2.67
CA THR A 47 2.79 5.59 3.19
C THR A 47 3.88 4.61 2.79
N PHE A 48 4.23 3.67 3.66
CA PHE A 48 5.20 2.61 3.39
C PHE A 48 4.49 1.25 3.41
N GLY A 49 4.58 0.48 2.33
CA GLY A 49 4.04 -0.89 2.29
C GLY A 49 2.54 -0.95 2.56
N SER A 50 1.78 0.08 2.18
CA SER A 50 0.33 0.13 2.40
C SER A 50 -0.39 -0.85 1.49
N PRO A 51 -1.38 -1.62 1.97
CA PRO A 51 -2.31 -2.29 1.08
C PRO A 51 -3.16 -1.25 0.32
N LEU A 52 -3.71 -1.63 -0.84
CA LEU A 52 -4.53 -0.73 -1.66
C LEU A 52 -5.87 -0.38 -1.01
N LEU A 53 -6.36 0.85 -1.20
CA LEU A 53 -7.63 1.29 -0.57
C LEU A 53 -8.61 1.93 -1.55
N GLY A 54 -8.12 2.37 -2.70
CA GLY A 54 -8.95 2.98 -3.73
C GLY A 54 -9.81 1.93 -4.38
N ASN A 55 -11.10 2.18 -4.51
CA ASN A 55 -11.87 1.62 -5.62
C ASN A 55 -12.00 2.69 -6.70
N GLU A 56 -12.64 2.34 -7.82
CA GLU A 56 -12.87 3.28 -8.92
C GLU A 56 -13.57 4.58 -8.46
N SER A 57 -14.57 4.47 -7.59
CA SER A 57 -15.31 5.64 -7.07
C SER A 57 -14.41 6.59 -6.26
N LEU A 58 -13.61 6.03 -5.34
CA LEU A 58 -12.68 6.82 -4.53
C LEU A 58 -11.58 7.45 -5.39
N THR A 59 -11.04 6.69 -6.35
CA THR A 59 -10.04 7.18 -7.31
C THR A 59 -10.59 8.36 -8.11
N ASN A 60 -11.81 8.22 -8.65
CA ASN A 60 -12.50 9.28 -9.37
C ASN A 60 -12.77 10.51 -8.50
N ALA A 61 -13.12 10.33 -7.23
CA ALA A 61 -13.30 11.45 -6.30
C ALA A 61 -11.97 12.19 -6.04
N ILE A 62 -10.88 11.47 -5.79
CA ILE A 62 -9.54 12.04 -5.59
C ILE A 62 -9.07 12.82 -6.84
N LEU A 63 -9.33 12.29 -8.04
CA LEU A 63 -8.99 12.95 -9.30
C LEU A 63 -9.77 14.25 -9.49
N ARG A 64 -11.10 14.24 -9.28
CA ARG A 64 -11.96 15.43 -9.41
C ARG A 64 -11.53 16.55 -8.47
N GLU A 65 -11.11 16.21 -7.26
CA GLU A 65 -10.67 17.18 -6.25
C GLU A 65 -9.18 17.58 -6.39
N ARG A 66 -8.46 17.01 -7.38
CA ARG A 66 -7.02 17.21 -7.58
C ARG A 66 -6.20 16.87 -6.33
N TRP A 67 -6.64 15.85 -5.59
CA TRP A 67 -5.97 15.39 -4.37
C TRP A 67 -4.88 14.36 -4.63
N GLY A 68 -4.71 13.87 -5.87
CA GLY A 68 -3.71 12.85 -6.21
C GLY A 68 -2.30 13.20 -5.75
N GLY A 69 -1.85 14.44 -5.95
CA GLY A 69 -0.54 14.93 -5.50
C GLY A 69 -0.37 15.06 -3.99
N ARG A 70 -1.37 14.68 -3.17
CA ARG A 70 -1.28 14.61 -1.71
C ARG A 70 -0.92 13.22 -1.20
N PHE A 71 -0.83 12.23 -2.08
CA PHE A 71 -0.62 10.83 -1.69
C PHE A 71 0.63 10.27 -2.38
N CYS A 72 1.60 9.84 -1.58
CA CYS A 72 2.81 9.18 -2.03
C CYS A 72 2.93 7.80 -1.34
N HIS A 73 2.97 6.75 -2.15
CA HIS A 73 3.02 5.36 -1.73
C HIS A 73 4.42 4.79 -2.01
N ILE A 74 5.20 4.59 -0.95
CA ILE A 74 6.54 4.01 -1.03
C ILE A 74 6.40 2.48 -0.99
N VAL A 75 6.89 1.83 -2.04
CA VAL A 75 6.73 0.40 -2.28
C VAL A 75 8.10 -0.24 -2.49
N SER A 76 8.44 -1.21 -1.65
CA SER A 76 9.64 -2.02 -1.86
C SER A 76 9.39 -3.08 -2.95
N ASN A 77 10.48 -3.51 -3.59
CA ASN A 77 10.45 -4.42 -4.75
C ASN A 77 9.51 -5.62 -4.56
N TYR A 78 9.69 -6.36 -3.48
CA TYR A 78 9.06 -7.66 -3.28
C TYR A 78 7.92 -7.63 -2.26
N ASP A 79 7.76 -6.53 -1.49
CA ASP A 79 6.76 -6.43 -0.42
C ASP A 79 5.37 -6.90 -0.85
N ILE A 80 4.86 -7.96 -0.24
CA ILE A 80 3.56 -8.53 -0.60
C ILE A 80 2.36 -7.67 -0.18
N MET A 81 2.52 -6.77 0.81
CA MET A 81 1.40 -6.03 1.41
C MET A 81 0.70 -5.07 0.43
N PRO A 82 1.39 -4.25 -0.39
CA PRO A 82 0.74 -3.45 -1.43
C PRO A 82 0.00 -4.25 -2.51
N ARG A 83 0.28 -5.56 -2.60
CA ARG A 83 -0.34 -6.47 -3.57
C ARG A 83 -1.51 -7.28 -2.97
N LEU A 84 -1.68 -7.25 -1.65
CA LEU A 84 -2.65 -8.09 -0.92
C LEU A 84 -4.08 -7.95 -1.43
N LEU A 85 -4.53 -6.71 -1.65
CA LEU A 85 -5.93 -6.41 -1.94
C LEU A 85 -6.32 -6.53 -3.43
N PHE A 86 -5.42 -7.06 -4.27
CA PHE A 86 -5.82 -7.60 -5.58
C PHE A 86 -6.47 -8.99 -5.44
N ALA A 87 -6.12 -9.75 -4.40
CA ALA A 87 -6.65 -11.09 -4.18
C ALA A 87 -7.96 -11.07 -3.36
N PRO A 88 -8.87 -12.03 -3.59
CA PRO A 88 -10.03 -12.24 -2.73
C PRO A 88 -9.57 -12.58 -1.31
N LEU A 89 -9.88 -11.70 -0.35
CA LEU A 89 -9.37 -11.82 1.03
C LEU A 89 -9.73 -13.16 1.67
N LEU A 90 -10.91 -13.71 1.36
CA LEU A 90 -11.38 -14.99 1.86
C LEU A 90 -10.43 -16.15 1.56
N SER A 91 -9.72 -16.11 0.43
CA SER A 91 -8.76 -17.15 0.03
C SER A 91 -7.45 -17.11 0.81
N VAL A 92 -7.16 -15.99 1.47
CA VAL A 92 -5.86 -15.71 2.11
C VAL A 92 -5.97 -15.32 3.59
N THR A 93 -7.19 -15.26 4.15
CA THR A 93 -7.46 -14.79 5.53
C THR A 93 -6.62 -15.49 6.59
N HIS A 94 -6.48 -16.82 6.48
CA HIS A 94 -5.76 -17.62 7.47
C HIS A 94 -4.28 -17.23 7.52
N GLN A 95 -3.60 -17.24 6.36
CA GLN A 95 -2.20 -16.88 6.23
C GLN A 95 -1.97 -15.41 6.60
N LEU A 96 -2.88 -14.51 6.18
CA LEU A 96 -2.82 -13.10 6.51
C LEU A 96 -2.83 -12.85 8.02
N HIS A 97 -3.63 -13.59 8.79
CA HIS A 97 -3.66 -13.45 10.25
C HIS A 97 -2.28 -13.70 10.87
N PHE A 98 -1.63 -14.80 10.51
CA PHE A 98 -0.29 -15.13 11.02
C PHE A 98 0.79 -14.16 10.54
N LEU A 99 0.70 -13.71 9.28
CA LEU A 99 1.64 -12.73 8.74
C LEU A 99 1.51 -11.36 9.43
N LEU A 100 0.29 -10.89 9.69
CA LEU A 100 0.06 -9.65 10.45
C LEU A 100 0.62 -9.75 11.87
N GLN A 101 0.45 -10.89 12.53
CA GLN A 101 1.05 -11.13 13.84
C GLN A 101 2.59 -11.14 13.77
N PHE A 102 3.16 -11.82 12.77
CA PHE A 102 4.60 -11.88 12.54
C PHE A 102 5.21 -10.49 12.31
N TRP A 103 4.62 -9.69 11.42
CA TRP A 103 5.09 -8.33 11.13
C TRP A 103 4.94 -7.42 12.36
N HIS A 104 3.82 -7.50 13.07
CA HIS A 104 3.62 -6.72 14.30
C HIS A 104 4.69 -7.02 15.35
N LEU A 105 4.96 -8.31 15.60
CA LEU A 105 5.99 -8.72 16.56
C LEU A 105 7.39 -8.30 16.10
N SER A 106 7.71 -8.45 14.81
CA SER A 106 9.01 -8.07 14.25
C SER A 106 9.29 -6.57 14.38
N MET A 107 8.27 -5.73 14.22
CA MET A 107 8.38 -4.28 14.36
C MET A 107 8.38 -3.82 15.83
N ALA A 108 7.71 -4.55 16.73
CA ALA A 108 7.62 -4.22 18.14
C ALA A 108 8.86 -4.70 18.94
N SER A 109 9.58 -5.71 18.46
CA SER A 109 10.72 -6.28 19.17
C SER A 109 11.96 -5.40 19.07
N GLN A 110 12.49 -4.96 20.21
CA GLN A 110 13.83 -4.34 20.33
C GLN A 110 14.95 -5.40 20.48
N THR A 111 14.61 -6.68 20.47
CA THR A 111 15.52 -7.81 20.72
C THR A 111 15.81 -8.59 19.43
N SER A 112 17.03 -9.12 19.31
CA SER A 112 17.56 -9.79 18.10
C SER A 112 16.91 -11.14 17.76
N GLN A 113 15.82 -11.55 18.42
CA GLN A 113 15.13 -12.81 18.15
C GLN A 113 13.94 -12.54 17.21
N CYS A 114 14.11 -12.94 15.94
CA CYS A 114 13.05 -12.86 14.95
C CYS A 114 11.90 -13.79 15.36
N PRO A 115 10.64 -13.31 15.44
CA PRO A 115 9.51 -14.17 15.77
C PRO A 115 9.35 -15.28 14.73
N VAL A 116 9.07 -16.50 15.19
CA VAL A 116 8.85 -17.63 14.29
C VAL A 116 7.52 -17.46 13.58
N LEU A 117 7.55 -17.47 12.24
CA LEU A 117 6.33 -17.45 11.43
C LEU A 117 5.63 -18.82 11.54
N ALA A 118 4.43 -18.83 12.12
CA ALA A 118 3.63 -20.04 12.31
C ALA A 118 2.86 -20.46 11.04
N LEU A 119 3.57 -20.54 9.90
CA LEU A 119 3.04 -21.00 8.62
C LEU A 119 3.97 -22.03 8.01
N THR A 120 3.42 -23.01 7.30
CA THR A 120 4.22 -23.96 6.52
C THR A 120 4.73 -23.31 5.24
N GLU A 121 5.78 -23.88 4.64
CA GLU A 121 6.23 -23.42 3.31
C GLU A 121 5.10 -23.52 2.26
N GLN A 122 4.26 -24.55 2.35
CA GLN A 122 3.11 -24.70 1.46
C GLN A 122 2.10 -23.56 1.63
N ASP A 123 1.83 -23.14 2.87
CA ASP A 123 0.94 -21.99 3.14
C ASP A 123 1.50 -20.70 2.56
N ILE A 124 2.80 -20.47 2.74
CA ILE A 124 3.50 -19.28 2.24
C ILE A 124 3.49 -19.26 0.70
N ASN A 125 3.80 -20.39 0.07
CA ASN A 125 3.78 -20.53 -1.38
C ASN A 125 2.37 -20.36 -1.95
N GLY A 126 1.35 -20.92 -1.29
CA GLY A 126 -0.05 -20.78 -1.68
C GLY A 126 -0.54 -19.33 -1.56
N PHE A 127 -0.19 -18.64 -0.48
CA PHE A 127 -0.50 -17.22 -0.27
C PHE A 127 0.14 -16.35 -1.35
N PHE A 128 1.44 -16.54 -1.60
CA PHE A 128 2.19 -15.82 -2.62
C PHE A 128 1.61 -16.06 -4.02
N GLY A 129 1.38 -17.33 -4.40
CA GLY A 129 0.84 -17.69 -5.71
C GLY A 129 -0.56 -17.11 -5.96
N THR A 130 -1.41 -17.12 -4.93
CA THR A 130 -2.76 -16.54 -5.01
C THR A 130 -2.72 -15.04 -5.27
N ILE A 131 -1.86 -14.32 -4.55
CA ILE A 131 -1.70 -12.87 -4.72
C ILE A 131 -1.09 -12.56 -6.09
N LEU A 132 0.00 -13.25 -6.45
CA LEU A 132 0.68 -13.03 -7.73
C LEU A 132 -0.27 -13.21 -8.93
N SER A 133 -1.05 -14.30 -8.92
CA SER A 133 -2.06 -14.58 -9.97
C SER A 133 -3.14 -13.51 -10.02
N SER A 134 -3.58 -13.02 -8.86
CA SER A 134 -4.61 -11.97 -8.79
C SER A 134 -4.11 -10.65 -9.35
N VAL A 135 -2.88 -10.24 -9.01
CA VAL A 135 -2.25 -9.02 -9.55
C VAL A 135 -2.01 -9.15 -11.05
N GLU A 136 -1.64 -10.33 -11.56
CA GLU A 136 -1.45 -10.59 -12.99
C GLU A 136 -2.74 -10.34 -13.78
N VAL A 137 -3.87 -10.87 -13.31
CA VAL A 137 -5.18 -10.66 -13.95
C VAL A 137 -5.51 -9.17 -14.00
N THR A 138 -5.29 -8.44 -12.90
CA THR A 138 -5.56 -7.01 -12.87
C THR A 138 -4.60 -6.21 -13.76
N ALA A 139 -3.30 -6.55 -13.80
CA ALA A 139 -2.30 -5.87 -14.62
C ALA A 139 -2.52 -6.03 -16.14
N ARG A 140 -3.22 -7.09 -16.55
CA ARG A 140 -3.64 -7.33 -17.95
C ARG A 140 -4.96 -6.66 -18.32
N THR A 141 -5.77 -6.29 -17.33
CA THR A 141 -7.09 -5.70 -17.56
C THR A 141 -6.91 -4.22 -17.88
N GLU A 142 -7.44 -3.76 -19.01
CA GLU A 142 -7.46 -2.34 -19.37
C GLU A 142 -8.51 -1.59 -18.51
N GLU A 143 -8.22 -0.34 -18.16
CA GLU A 143 -9.16 0.52 -17.45
C GLU A 143 -10.49 0.60 -18.22
N GLY A 144 -11.58 0.10 -17.62
CA GLY A 144 -12.94 0.18 -18.19
C GLY A 144 -13.51 -1.11 -18.80
N SER A 145 -12.80 -2.24 -18.82
CA SER A 145 -13.40 -3.51 -19.24
C SER A 145 -14.22 -4.13 -18.09
N GLY A 146 -15.54 -3.93 -18.13
CA GLY A 146 -16.49 -4.26 -17.06
C GLY A 146 -16.62 -5.76 -16.74
N SER A 147 -15.75 -6.26 -15.86
CA SER A 147 -15.94 -7.55 -15.18
C SER A 147 -16.18 -7.34 -13.68
N GLY A 148 -17.46 -7.15 -13.33
CA GLY A 148 -18.17 -7.70 -12.16
C GLY A 148 -17.70 -7.53 -10.71
N MET A 149 -16.41 -7.34 -10.41
CA MET A 149 -15.90 -7.19 -9.04
C MET A 149 -15.18 -5.85 -8.90
N LYS A 150 -15.72 -4.99 -8.02
CA LYS A 150 -15.14 -3.72 -7.60
C LYS A 150 -13.81 -3.98 -6.90
N SER A 151 -12.76 -4.15 -7.69
CA SER A 151 -11.42 -4.44 -7.21
C SER A 151 -10.75 -3.15 -6.73
N PHE A 152 -9.78 -3.31 -5.83
CA PHE A 152 -8.96 -2.20 -5.41
C PHE A 152 -8.08 -1.75 -6.58
N TRP A 153 -7.86 -0.44 -6.72
CA TRP A 153 -7.11 0.18 -7.80
C TRP A 153 -6.08 1.18 -7.24
N PRO A 154 -4.88 1.25 -7.84
CA PRO A 154 -3.90 2.25 -7.44
C PRO A 154 -4.38 3.68 -7.72
N PHE A 155 -3.98 4.61 -6.85
CA PHE A 155 -4.18 6.05 -7.04
C PHE A 155 -3.04 6.82 -6.35
N GLY A 156 -2.83 8.08 -6.73
CA GLY A 156 -1.71 8.87 -6.21
C GLY A 156 -0.38 8.46 -6.84
N SER A 157 0.73 8.95 -6.28
CA SER A 157 2.07 8.63 -6.76
C SER A 157 2.62 7.42 -6.02
N TYR A 158 3.28 6.52 -6.74
CA TYR A 158 3.98 5.36 -6.21
C TYR A 158 5.48 5.54 -6.44
N LEU A 159 6.26 5.45 -5.37
CA LEU A 159 7.72 5.42 -5.42
C LEU A 159 8.16 3.98 -5.16
N PHE A 160 8.60 3.30 -6.22
CA PHE A 160 9.16 1.96 -6.13
C PHE A 160 10.65 2.07 -5.80
N CYS A 161 11.09 1.44 -4.71
CA CYS A 161 12.45 1.52 -4.21
C CYS A 161 13.17 0.16 -4.27
N SER A 162 14.44 0.19 -4.67
CA SER A 162 15.39 -0.91 -4.65
C SER A 162 16.77 -0.44 -4.20
N GLU A 163 17.72 -1.37 -4.06
CA GLU A 163 19.12 -1.05 -3.75
C GLU A 163 19.80 -0.27 -4.89
N GLU A 164 19.29 -0.40 -6.13
CA GLU A 164 19.82 0.28 -7.31
C GLU A 164 19.23 1.68 -7.53
N GLY A 165 18.18 2.04 -6.81
CA GLY A 165 17.55 3.37 -6.90
C GLY A 165 16.04 3.33 -6.73
N ALA A 166 15.38 4.36 -7.23
CA ALA A 166 13.92 4.47 -7.14
C ALA A 166 13.29 5.03 -8.41
N ILE A 167 12.07 4.60 -8.70
CA ILE A 167 11.25 5.12 -9.80
C ILE A 167 9.89 5.56 -9.29
N CYS A 168 9.49 6.78 -9.66
CA CYS A 168 8.18 7.33 -9.32
C CYS A 168 7.22 7.20 -10.50
N MET A 169 5.99 6.74 -10.24
CA MET A 169 4.94 6.58 -11.24
C MET A 169 3.59 7.01 -10.65
N ASP A 170 2.75 7.63 -11.47
CA ASP A 170 1.40 8.06 -11.08
C ASP A 170 0.29 7.51 -12.00
N ASN A 171 0.66 6.90 -13.14
CA ASN A 171 -0.28 6.16 -13.98
C ASN A 171 -0.64 4.83 -13.32
N ALA A 172 -1.91 4.67 -12.93
CA ALA A 172 -2.38 3.52 -12.17
C ALA A 172 -2.20 2.18 -12.90
N THR A 173 -2.36 2.16 -14.24
CA THR A 173 -2.10 0.96 -15.05
C THR A 173 -0.60 0.58 -15.02
N CYS A 174 0.31 1.54 -15.15
CA CYS A 174 1.75 1.30 -15.01
C CYS A 174 2.10 0.82 -13.60
N VAL A 175 1.48 1.39 -12.56
CA VAL A 175 1.67 0.98 -11.17
C VAL A 175 1.22 -0.46 -10.96
N ALA A 176 0.04 -0.86 -11.45
CA ALA A 176 -0.45 -2.24 -11.37
C ALA A 176 0.50 -3.23 -12.07
N LYS A 177 1.01 -2.87 -13.25
CA LYS A 177 2.01 -3.66 -13.98
C LYS A 177 3.33 -3.79 -13.23
N MET A 178 3.83 -2.70 -12.63
CA MET A 178 5.05 -2.73 -11.81
C MET A 178 4.85 -3.58 -10.54
N LEU A 179 3.73 -3.42 -9.84
CA LEU A 179 3.38 -4.23 -8.67
C LEU A 179 3.41 -5.72 -8.98
N HIS A 180 2.93 -6.13 -10.16
CA HIS A 180 3.01 -7.50 -10.66
C HIS A 180 4.45 -7.93 -11.01
N LEU A 181 5.11 -7.20 -11.91
CA LEU A 181 6.43 -7.58 -12.45
C LEU A 181 7.50 -7.68 -11.36
N MET A 182 7.48 -6.76 -10.40
CA MET A 182 8.45 -6.77 -9.29
C MET A 182 8.19 -7.96 -8.35
N LEU A 183 6.93 -8.26 -8.03
CA LEU A 183 6.59 -9.43 -7.22
C LEU A 183 6.93 -10.75 -7.94
N LEU A 184 6.68 -10.83 -9.25
CA LEU A 184 7.03 -11.97 -10.10
C LEU A 184 8.53 -12.29 -10.08
N SER A 185 9.38 -11.26 -10.00
CA SER A 185 10.84 -11.42 -9.91
C SER A 185 11.35 -11.82 -8.51
N GLY A 186 10.45 -11.88 -7.53
CA GLY A 186 10.76 -12.22 -6.13
C GLY A 186 10.59 -13.69 -5.80
N SER A 187 10.67 -13.99 -4.49
CA SER A 187 10.30 -15.29 -3.93
C SER A 187 9.30 -15.10 -2.78
N PRO A 188 8.55 -16.15 -2.40
CA PRO A 188 7.59 -16.08 -1.31
C PRO A 188 8.19 -15.58 0.01
N SER A 189 9.36 -16.09 0.42
CA SER A 189 10.07 -15.64 1.61
C SER A 189 10.50 -14.18 1.52
N ARG A 190 11.14 -13.80 0.40
CA ARG A 190 11.57 -12.41 0.18
C ARG A 190 10.39 -11.44 0.21
N SER A 191 9.23 -11.84 -0.30
CA SER A 191 8.04 -10.98 -0.31
C SER A 191 7.49 -10.64 1.08
N ILE A 192 7.72 -11.53 2.05
CA ILE A 192 7.32 -11.34 3.46
C ILE A 192 8.38 -10.51 4.20
N GLU A 193 9.66 -10.81 3.99
CA GLU A 193 10.76 -10.11 4.63
C GLU A 193 10.89 -8.66 4.16
N ASP A 194 10.67 -8.41 2.87
CA ASP A 194 10.87 -7.10 2.24
C ASP A 194 9.89 -6.05 2.78
N HIS A 195 8.75 -6.48 3.33
CA HIS A 195 7.81 -5.60 4.06
C HIS A 195 8.45 -4.93 5.28
N LEU A 196 9.52 -5.51 5.85
CA LEU A 196 10.24 -4.99 7.01
C LEU A 196 11.49 -4.17 6.63
N ARG A 197 11.84 -4.11 5.34
CA ARG A 197 13.13 -3.56 4.87
C ARG A 197 13.08 -2.10 4.41
N TYR A 198 11.98 -1.39 4.63
CA TYR A 198 11.85 0.01 4.23
C TYR A 198 12.91 0.97 4.81
N GLY A 199 13.59 0.59 5.90
CA GLY A 199 14.71 1.37 6.46
C GLY A 199 16.07 1.16 5.75
N ASN A 200 16.15 0.26 4.78
CA ASN A 200 17.38 -0.08 4.09
C ASN A 200 17.57 0.66 2.76
N TYR A 201 16.56 1.43 2.32
CA TYR A 201 16.52 2.15 1.05
C TYR A 201 16.64 3.66 1.24
#